data_AF-A0A4Y9F7B2-F1
#
_entry.id   AF-A0A4Y9F7B2-F1
#
_cell.length_a   1.000
_cell.length_b   1.000
_cell.length_c   1.000
_cell.angle_alpha   90.00
_cell.angle_beta   90.00
_cell.angle_gamma   90.00
#
_symmetry.space_group_name_H-M   'P 1'
#
loop_
_entity.id
_entity.type
_entity.pdbx_description
1 polymer ?
#
loop_
_entity_poly.entity_id
_entity_poly.type
_entity_poly.pdbx_seq_one_letter_code
_entity_poly.pdbx_strand_id
1 'polypeptide(L)'
;MDYLYPPKRLLFLAPEQVQAWVRAKREREDREDEDRPPLRGLDTIPSDAYREVVAVGLYVSNVDHALQKPLRDRAEAEPEGALRNGPGIFLCPERVLSWGDRHGIDPSLVLDKVYYHELAHAFMDTGPTPYDELWGRIVEESLANWLSYQRFSGKEARWVQRLIQDEPAEYQGYLAVGQWAGWWPSTEDGTDLIRAAHFWFRGFFTGLGGRRLPRWVYRELWETYEAFIRRWYRILEWGFPVPPLLPILPLNSTQIKDGLVPVQIWRRAKARNLLTEDENRWFWARLAERVLEETFA
;
A
#
# COMPACT_ATOMS: atom_id res chain seq x y z
N MET A 1 22.64 1.27 7.21
CA MET A 1 21.34 1.74 6.69
C MET A 1 21.23 3.26 6.56
N ASP A 2 21.64 4.01 7.59
CA ASP A 2 21.41 5.46 7.70
C ASP A 2 21.94 6.32 6.56
N TYR A 3 22.99 5.86 5.88
CA TYR A 3 23.50 6.53 4.69
C TYR A 3 22.51 6.53 3.53
N LEU A 4 21.80 5.42 3.35
CA LEU A 4 20.91 5.20 2.22
C LEU A 4 19.52 5.81 2.45
N TYR A 5 19.19 6.11 3.70
CA TYR A 5 17.90 6.67 4.08
C TYR A 5 17.99 8.20 4.15
N PRO A 6 17.49 8.95 3.16
CA PRO A 6 17.68 10.40 3.12
C PRO A 6 16.88 11.08 4.25
N PRO A 7 17.40 12.16 4.87
CA PRO A 7 16.75 12.80 6.03
C PRO A 7 15.30 13.23 5.81
N LYS A 8 14.94 13.60 4.58
CA LYS A 8 13.56 13.96 4.21
C LYS A 8 12.54 12.82 4.39
N ARG A 9 13.00 11.56 4.42
CA ARG A 9 12.16 10.40 4.72
C ARG A 9 12.01 10.14 6.22
N LEU A 10 12.66 10.92 7.08
CA LEU A 10 12.53 10.84 8.54
C LEU A 10 11.48 11.82 9.10
N LEU A 11 10.55 12.24 8.24
CA LEU A 11 9.42 13.11 8.57
C LEU A 11 8.14 12.26 8.58
N PHE A 12 7.56 12.10 9.76
CA PHE A 12 6.49 11.14 10.00
C PHE A 12 5.29 11.76 10.71
N LEU A 13 4.14 11.11 10.57
CA LEU A 13 2.97 11.39 11.39
C LEU A 13 2.97 10.50 12.63
N ALA A 14 2.84 11.13 13.81
CA ALA A 14 2.60 10.39 15.04
C ALA A 14 1.17 9.81 15.04
N PRO A 15 0.97 8.52 15.36
CA PRO A 15 -0.37 7.92 15.46
C PRO A 15 -1.35 8.72 16.33
N GLU A 16 -0.89 9.26 17.46
CA GLU A 16 -1.72 10.06 18.38
C GLU A 16 -2.20 11.37 17.75
N GLN A 17 -1.33 12.01 16.95
CA GLN A 17 -1.67 13.22 16.21
C GLN A 17 -2.75 12.92 15.17
N VAL A 18 -2.64 11.80 14.44
CA VAL A 18 -3.64 11.38 13.46
C VAL A 18 -4.96 11.05 14.14
N GLN A 19 -4.94 10.33 15.27
CA GLN A 19 -6.16 10.05 16.05
C GLN A 19 -6.86 11.32 16.53
N ALA A 20 -6.10 12.32 17.00
CA ALA A 20 -6.67 13.61 17.40
C ALA A 20 -7.26 14.36 16.21
N TRP A 21 -6.58 14.32 15.07
CA TRP A 21 -7.05 14.92 13.82
C TRP A 21 -8.32 14.26 13.29
N VAL A 22 -8.42 12.92 13.28
CA VAL A 22 -9.63 12.18 12.90
C VAL A 22 -10.80 12.52 13.81
N ARG A 23 -10.58 12.57 15.13
CA ARG A 23 -11.61 12.99 16.11
C ARG A 23 -12.11 14.41 15.85
N ALA A 24 -11.20 15.37 15.75
CA ALA A 24 -11.54 16.76 15.48
C ALA A 24 -12.20 16.96 14.12
N LYS A 25 -11.92 16.09 13.15
CA LYS A 25 -12.57 16.08 11.84
C LYS A 25 -14.02 15.61 11.94
N ARG A 26 -14.29 14.50 12.63
CA ARG A 26 -15.66 13.98 12.87
C ARG A 26 -16.54 14.97 13.63
N GLU A 27 -15.98 15.66 14.63
CA GLU A 27 -16.69 16.70 15.37
C GLU A 27 -17.07 17.92 14.51
N ARG A 28 -16.40 18.13 13.36
CA ARG A 28 -16.68 19.23 12.42
C ARG A 28 -17.60 18.84 11.28
N GLU A 29 -17.92 17.55 11.11
CA GLU A 29 -18.71 17.05 9.96
C GLU A 29 -20.15 17.57 9.90
N ASP A 30 -20.60 18.36 10.89
CA ASP A 30 -21.84 19.15 10.80
C ASP A 30 -21.74 20.36 9.83
N ARG A 31 -20.58 20.64 9.22
CA ARG A 31 -20.41 21.70 8.19
C ARG A 31 -19.60 21.18 7.02
N GLU A 32 -20.29 20.60 6.04
CA GLU A 32 -19.74 20.12 4.77
C GLU A 32 -19.00 21.24 4.02
N ASP A 33 -17.67 21.17 4.01
CA ASP A 33 -16.83 21.92 3.06
C ASP A 33 -16.04 20.90 2.24
N GLU A 34 -16.69 20.34 1.21
CA GLU A 34 -16.12 19.38 0.26
C GLU A 34 -14.86 19.94 -0.45
N ASP A 35 -14.67 21.26 -0.42
CA ASP A 35 -13.55 21.97 -1.06
C ASP A 35 -12.33 22.15 -0.17
N ARG A 36 -12.36 21.73 1.10
CA ARG A 36 -11.16 21.83 1.95
C ARG A 36 -10.02 20.96 1.39
N PRO A 37 -8.76 21.44 1.41
CA PRO A 37 -7.61 20.62 1.06
C PRO A 37 -7.56 19.34 1.91
N PRO A 38 -7.36 18.15 1.31
CA PRO A 38 -7.21 16.90 2.06
C PRO A 38 -5.98 16.96 2.98
N LEU A 39 -6.01 16.23 4.10
CA LEU A 39 -4.90 16.14 5.07
C LEU A 39 -4.52 17.48 5.74
N ARG A 40 -5.32 18.54 5.54
CA ARG A 40 -5.05 19.85 6.16
C ARG A 40 -4.99 19.73 7.69
N GLY A 41 -3.93 20.29 8.27
CA GLY A 41 -3.69 20.29 9.73
C GLY A 41 -2.91 19.08 10.23
N LEU A 42 -2.45 18.20 9.34
CA LEU A 42 -1.44 17.19 9.65
C LEU A 42 -0.07 17.72 9.23
N ASP A 43 0.77 17.99 10.23
CA ASP A 43 2.17 18.36 10.04
C ASP A 43 3.05 17.20 10.45
N THR A 44 4.04 16.87 9.62
CA THR A 44 5.01 15.81 9.93
C THR A 44 6.03 16.31 10.93
N ILE A 45 6.39 15.45 11.89
CA ILE A 45 7.45 15.71 12.84
C ILE A 45 8.71 14.93 12.46
N PRO A 46 9.92 15.52 12.61
CA PRO A 46 11.13 14.72 12.66
C PRO A 46 11.01 13.76 13.82
N SER A 47 11.14 12.46 13.56
CA SER A 47 11.04 11.47 14.63
C SER A 47 12.16 10.46 14.51
N ASP A 48 13.18 10.65 15.34
CA ASP A 48 14.23 9.65 15.57
C ASP A 48 13.64 8.36 16.15
N ALA A 49 12.49 8.43 16.84
CA ALA A 49 11.83 7.28 17.46
C ALA A 49 11.42 6.21 16.42
N TYR A 50 11.10 6.61 15.18
CA TYR A 50 10.75 5.66 14.12
C TYR A 50 11.93 5.22 13.27
N ARG A 51 13.10 5.85 13.42
CA ARG A 51 14.27 5.55 12.59
C ARG A 51 14.72 4.10 12.70
N GLU A 52 14.65 3.54 13.91
CA GLU A 52 15.03 2.15 14.17
C GLU A 52 14.03 1.12 13.62
N VAL A 53 12.79 1.55 13.37
CA VAL A 53 11.69 0.72 12.87
C VAL A 53 11.53 0.83 11.35
N VAL A 54 11.56 2.06 10.84
CA VAL A 54 11.29 2.33 9.42
C VAL A 54 12.50 2.02 8.55
N ALA A 55 13.70 2.38 9.01
CA ALA A 55 14.92 2.08 8.27
C ALA A 55 15.47 0.70 8.69
N VAL A 56 14.61 -0.32 8.74
CA VAL A 56 15.04 -1.74 8.90
C VAL A 56 15.30 -2.36 7.53
N GLY A 57 14.53 -1.94 6.52
CA GLY A 57 14.71 -2.27 5.11
C GLY A 57 14.76 -1.02 4.24
N LEU A 58 15.25 -1.18 3.02
CA LEU A 58 15.13 -0.18 1.98
C LEU A 58 15.26 -0.80 0.58
N TYR A 59 14.22 -0.62 -0.22
CA TYR A 59 14.27 -0.79 -1.66
C TYR A 59 14.89 0.43 -2.36
N VAL A 60 15.85 0.15 -3.25
CA VAL A 60 16.48 1.13 -4.14
C VAL A 60 16.25 0.68 -5.58
N SER A 61 15.61 1.53 -6.39
CA SER A 61 15.27 1.22 -7.79
C SER A 61 16.49 1.07 -8.70
N ASN A 62 17.56 1.81 -8.42
CA ASN A 62 18.80 1.73 -9.18
C ASN A 62 20.03 1.93 -8.28
N VAL A 63 20.75 0.83 -8.04
CA VAL A 63 22.05 0.80 -7.37
C VAL A 63 23.14 0.98 -8.42
N ASP A 64 23.50 2.23 -8.72
CA ASP A 64 24.54 2.56 -9.71
C ASP A 64 25.94 2.68 -9.07
N HIS A 65 26.95 2.94 -9.90
CA HIS A 65 28.32 3.14 -9.42
C HIS A 65 28.47 4.29 -8.41
N ALA A 66 27.66 5.35 -8.53
CA ALA A 66 27.72 6.49 -7.63
C ALA A 66 27.22 6.14 -6.23
N LEU A 67 26.23 5.24 -6.13
CA LEU A 67 25.77 4.68 -4.86
C LEU A 67 26.68 3.55 -4.34
N GLN A 68 27.20 2.72 -5.24
CA GLN A 68 28.04 1.57 -4.86
C GLN A 68 29.36 1.98 -4.23
N LYS A 69 30.04 3.00 -4.78
CA LYS A 69 31.33 3.45 -4.28
C LYS A 69 31.30 3.79 -2.77
N PRO A 70 30.46 4.73 -2.30
CA PRO A 70 30.40 5.07 -0.88
C PRO A 70 29.91 3.92 0.00
N LEU A 71 29.13 2.97 -0.54
CA LEU A 71 28.75 1.76 0.19
C LEU A 71 29.94 0.80 0.37
N ARG A 72 30.75 0.59 -0.67
CA ARG A 72 31.98 -0.20 -0.60
C ARG A 72 33.00 0.41 0.35
N ASP A 73 33.16 1.74 0.30
CA ASP A 73 34.10 2.47 1.16
C ASP A 73 33.74 2.35 2.66
N ARG A 74 32.48 2.03 2.98
CA ARG A 74 31.97 1.87 4.36
C ARG A 74 31.80 0.42 4.78
N ALA A 75 31.95 -0.53 3.85
CA ALA A 75 31.76 -1.94 4.15
C ALA A 75 33.01 -2.46 4.89
N GLU A 76 32.79 -3.18 6.00
CA GLU A 76 33.88 -3.81 6.78
C GLU A 76 34.50 -5.00 6.05
N ALA A 77 33.77 -5.59 5.09
CA ALA A 77 34.22 -6.68 4.24
C ALA A 77 33.81 -6.40 2.79
N GLU A 78 34.52 -7.01 1.83
CA GLU A 78 34.10 -6.91 0.43
C GLU A 78 32.70 -7.52 0.26
N PRO A 79 31.73 -6.76 -0.27
CA PRO A 79 30.40 -7.28 -0.54
C PRO A 79 30.46 -8.20 -1.77
N GLU A 80 30.87 -9.45 -1.59
CA GLU A 80 30.99 -10.45 -2.65
C GLU A 80 29.66 -10.60 -3.39
N GLY A 81 29.58 -10.04 -4.60
CA GLY A 81 28.41 -10.13 -5.47
C GLY A 81 27.13 -9.46 -4.97
N ALA A 82 27.15 -8.78 -3.81
CA ALA A 82 25.96 -8.19 -3.18
C ALA A 82 25.62 -6.79 -3.72
N LEU A 83 26.61 -6.02 -4.17
CA LEU A 83 26.41 -4.70 -4.80
C LEU A 83 26.50 -4.82 -6.32
N ARG A 84 25.38 -5.18 -6.95
CA ARG A 84 25.22 -5.25 -8.42
C ARG A 84 24.50 -4.02 -8.95
N ASN A 85 24.73 -3.70 -10.22
CA ASN A 85 23.97 -2.68 -10.92
C ASN A 85 22.50 -3.09 -11.04
N GLY A 86 21.58 -2.15 -10.82
CA GLY A 86 20.13 -2.36 -10.93
C GLY A 86 19.39 -2.28 -9.60
N PRO A 87 18.13 -2.73 -9.52
CA PRO A 87 17.35 -2.64 -8.30
C PRO A 87 17.92 -3.54 -7.19
N GLY A 88 17.86 -3.06 -5.95
CA GLY A 88 18.37 -3.77 -4.78
C GLY A 88 17.51 -3.54 -3.55
N ILE A 89 17.38 -4.57 -2.71
CA ILE A 89 16.79 -4.49 -1.38
C ILE A 89 17.93 -4.58 -0.38
N PHE A 90 18.02 -3.58 0.50
CA PHE A 90 18.95 -3.56 1.61
C PHE A 90 18.19 -3.86 2.90
N LEU A 91 18.73 -4.73 3.72
CA LEU A 91 18.18 -5.10 5.02
C LEU A 91 19.23 -4.79 6.09
N CYS A 92 18.81 -4.36 7.28
CA CYS A 92 19.66 -4.06 8.42
C CYS A 92 19.45 -5.13 9.51
N PRO A 93 20.26 -6.20 9.55
CA PRO A 93 20.07 -7.30 10.49
C PRO A 93 20.04 -6.85 11.95
N GLU A 94 20.84 -5.86 12.32
CA GLU A 94 20.90 -5.33 13.69
C GLU A 94 19.56 -4.73 14.12
N ARG A 95 18.86 -4.07 13.19
CA ARG A 95 17.53 -3.48 13.46
C ARG A 95 16.43 -4.52 13.42
N VAL A 96 16.56 -5.55 12.58
CA VAL A 96 15.68 -6.74 12.61
C VAL A 96 15.73 -7.41 13.98
N LEU A 97 16.94 -7.67 14.49
CA LEU A 97 17.16 -8.27 15.80
C LEU A 97 16.60 -7.36 16.92
N SER A 98 16.99 -6.08 16.93
CA SER A 98 16.50 -5.11 17.92
C SER A 98 14.97 -4.99 17.94
N TRP A 99 14.33 -4.95 16.77
CA TRP A 99 12.88 -4.85 16.68
C TRP A 99 12.17 -6.12 17.16
N GLY A 100 12.70 -7.29 16.82
CA GLY A 100 12.21 -8.57 17.35
C GLY A 100 12.30 -8.65 18.87
N ASP A 101 13.46 -8.28 19.43
CA ASP A 101 13.70 -8.30 20.88
C ASP A 101 12.74 -7.38 21.65
N ARG A 102 12.48 -6.16 21.14
CA ARG A 102 11.56 -5.20 21.78
C ARG A 102 10.13 -5.74 21.93
N HIS A 103 9.68 -6.59 21.02
CA HIS A 103 8.31 -7.14 21.03
C HIS A 103 8.23 -8.62 21.45
N GLY A 104 9.37 -9.26 21.70
CA GLY A 104 9.44 -10.70 21.96
C GLY A 104 8.98 -11.54 20.76
N ILE A 105 9.29 -11.07 19.54
CA ILE A 105 8.95 -11.70 18.26
C ILE A 105 10.20 -12.33 17.66
N ASP A 106 10.06 -13.52 17.07
CA ASP A 106 11.16 -14.21 16.39
C ASP A 106 11.75 -13.31 15.29
N PRO A 107 13.09 -13.06 15.28
CA PRO A 107 13.71 -12.20 14.28
C PRO A 107 13.51 -12.65 12.83
N SER A 108 13.29 -13.94 12.60
CA SER A 108 12.98 -14.46 11.25
C SER A 108 11.63 -13.93 10.76
N LEU A 109 10.64 -13.79 11.65
CA LEU A 109 9.35 -13.22 11.30
C LEU A 109 9.45 -11.71 11.01
N VAL A 110 10.28 -10.99 11.77
CA VAL A 110 10.58 -9.57 11.50
C VAL A 110 11.28 -9.43 10.15
N LEU A 111 12.27 -10.28 9.87
CA LEU A 111 12.98 -10.31 8.60
C LEU A 111 12.03 -10.55 7.43
N ASP A 112 11.14 -11.54 7.53
CA ASP A 112 10.16 -11.85 6.50
C ASP A 112 9.21 -10.67 6.25
N LYS A 113 8.69 -10.03 7.32
CA LYS A 113 7.82 -8.85 7.22
C LYS A 113 8.49 -7.74 6.42
N VAL A 114 9.73 -7.41 6.81
CA VAL A 114 10.51 -6.34 6.18
C VAL A 114 10.84 -6.71 4.74
N TYR A 115 11.30 -7.94 4.48
CA TYR A 115 11.62 -8.41 3.14
C TYR A 115 10.41 -8.32 2.20
N TYR A 116 9.23 -8.81 2.62
CA TYR A 116 8.03 -8.73 1.80
C TYR A 116 7.53 -7.29 1.59
N HIS A 117 7.74 -6.41 2.57
CA HIS A 117 7.43 -4.98 2.44
C HIS A 117 8.32 -4.31 1.38
N GLU A 118 9.65 -4.52 1.44
CA GLU A 118 10.56 -3.97 0.43
C GLU A 118 10.32 -4.59 -0.96
N LEU A 119 9.96 -5.88 -1.02
CA LEU A 119 9.58 -6.52 -2.26
C LEU A 119 8.28 -5.94 -2.83
N ALA A 120 7.37 -5.46 -1.98
CA ALA A 120 6.17 -4.77 -2.41
C ALA A 120 6.49 -3.42 -3.07
N HIS A 121 7.46 -2.66 -2.54
CA HIS A 121 7.98 -1.47 -3.23
C HIS A 121 8.57 -1.81 -4.59
N ALA A 122 9.41 -2.85 -4.66
CA ALA A 122 9.97 -3.32 -5.93
C ALA A 122 8.88 -3.72 -6.93
N PHE A 123 7.82 -4.37 -6.46
CA PHE A 123 6.67 -4.73 -7.29
C PHE A 123 5.92 -3.50 -7.80
N MET A 124 5.85 -2.44 -6.99
CA MET A 124 5.19 -1.19 -7.32
C MET A 124 6.07 -0.21 -8.12
N ASP A 125 7.36 -0.47 -8.28
CA ASP A 125 8.28 0.44 -8.96
C ASP A 125 8.10 0.43 -10.48
N THR A 126 7.34 1.41 -10.97
CA THR A 126 7.04 1.58 -12.40
C THR A 126 7.23 3.02 -12.88
N GLY A 127 7.76 3.89 -12.03
CA GLY A 127 7.87 5.32 -12.28
C GLY A 127 8.15 6.10 -10.99
N PRO A 128 8.24 7.44 -11.07
CA PRO A 128 8.58 8.25 -9.90
C PRO A 128 7.54 8.09 -8.79
N THR A 129 8.02 7.85 -7.56
CA THR A 129 7.18 7.82 -6.36
C THR A 129 7.11 9.23 -5.75
N PRO A 130 5.92 9.79 -5.48
CA PRO A 130 5.74 11.11 -4.88
C PRO A 130 6.02 11.07 -3.37
N TYR A 131 7.15 10.50 -2.97
CA TYR A 131 7.49 10.24 -1.56
C TYR A 131 7.71 11.51 -0.74
N ASP A 132 8.03 12.61 -1.43
CA ASP A 132 8.17 13.93 -0.79
C ASP A 132 6.81 14.51 -0.38
N GLU A 133 5.72 13.99 -0.93
CA GLU A 133 4.35 14.34 -0.57
C GLU A 133 3.82 13.41 0.52
N LEU A 134 3.16 13.97 1.54
CA LEU A 134 2.60 13.19 2.66
C LEU A 134 1.61 12.12 2.19
N TRP A 135 0.68 12.49 1.29
CA TRP A 135 -0.29 11.54 0.73
C TRP A 135 0.40 10.39 -0.03
N GLY A 136 1.53 10.67 -0.69
CA GLY A 136 2.30 9.70 -1.45
C GLY A 136 2.90 8.63 -0.55
N ARG A 137 3.43 9.04 0.61
CA ARG A 137 3.92 8.11 1.65
C ARG A 137 2.79 7.28 2.22
N ILE A 138 1.69 7.90 2.65
CA ILE A 138 0.54 7.18 3.22
C ILE A 138 0.06 6.07 2.26
N VAL A 139 -0.12 6.39 0.98
CA VAL A 139 -0.62 5.42 -0.01
C VAL A 139 0.41 4.32 -0.29
N GLU A 140 1.66 4.67 -0.61
CA GLU A 140 2.70 3.69 -0.95
C GLU A 140 3.01 2.76 0.23
N GLU A 141 3.19 3.29 1.44
CA GLU A 141 3.53 2.51 2.63
C GLU A 141 2.39 1.60 3.08
N SER A 142 1.15 2.11 3.03
CA SER A 142 -0.03 1.29 3.34
C SER A 142 -0.22 0.16 2.33
N LEU A 143 0.03 0.40 1.03
CA LEU A 143 -0.01 -0.65 0.00
C LEU A 143 1.12 -1.68 0.19
N ALA A 144 2.33 -1.23 0.54
CA ALA A 144 3.46 -2.10 0.78
C ALA A 144 3.24 -3.02 2.00
N ASN A 145 2.75 -2.46 3.11
CA ASN A 145 2.37 -3.24 4.28
C ASN A 145 1.17 -4.15 4.02
N TRP A 146 0.21 -3.74 3.20
CA TRP A 146 -0.91 -4.61 2.84
C TRP A 146 -0.44 -5.84 2.06
N LEU A 147 0.41 -5.65 1.05
CA LEU A 147 1.01 -6.75 0.29
C LEU A 147 1.90 -7.65 1.15
N SER A 148 2.66 -7.08 2.08
CA SER A 148 3.47 -7.83 3.04
C SER A 148 2.58 -8.66 3.98
N TYR A 149 1.58 -8.04 4.61
CA TYR A 149 0.67 -8.68 5.55
C TYR A 149 -0.06 -9.89 4.96
N GLN A 150 -0.42 -9.85 3.67
CA GLN A 150 -1.05 -10.96 2.95
C GLN A 150 -0.19 -12.23 2.87
N ARG A 151 1.10 -12.18 3.21
CA ARG A 151 2.00 -13.35 3.24
C ARG A 151 1.92 -14.15 4.53
N PHE A 152 1.27 -13.62 5.56
CA PHE A 152 1.23 -14.23 6.88
C PHE A 152 -0.18 -14.73 7.21
N SER A 153 -0.26 -15.75 8.06
CA SER A 153 -1.55 -16.30 8.51
C SER A 153 -1.52 -16.69 10.00
N GLY A 154 -2.70 -16.88 10.59
CA GLY A 154 -2.83 -17.40 11.95
C GLY A 154 -2.10 -16.58 13.03
N LYS A 155 -1.13 -17.19 13.71
CA LYS A 155 -0.37 -16.54 14.79
C LYS A 155 0.64 -15.52 14.25
N GLU A 156 1.26 -15.81 13.11
CA GLU A 156 2.25 -14.93 12.48
C GLU A 156 1.62 -13.62 12.04
N ALA A 157 0.44 -13.67 11.41
CA ALA A 157 -0.29 -12.45 11.01
C ALA A 157 -0.56 -11.52 12.19
N ARG A 158 -0.91 -12.07 13.37
CA ARG A 158 -1.12 -11.27 14.58
C ARG A 158 0.16 -10.60 15.09
N TRP A 159 1.29 -11.28 14.99
CA TRP A 159 2.58 -10.68 15.33
C TRP A 159 3.01 -9.60 14.34
N VAL A 160 2.80 -9.83 13.03
CA VAL A 160 3.07 -8.83 12.00
C VAL A 160 2.19 -7.60 12.17
N GLN A 161 0.91 -7.77 12.51
CA GLN A 161 0.03 -6.66 12.87
C GLN A 161 0.60 -5.84 14.04
N ARG A 162 1.12 -6.51 15.07
CA ARG A 162 1.77 -5.82 16.20
C ARG A 162 3.03 -5.07 15.79
N LEU A 163 3.82 -5.59 14.86
CA LEU A 163 4.97 -4.88 14.29
C LEU A 163 4.50 -3.63 13.54
N ILE A 164 3.50 -3.73 12.66
CA ILE A 164 2.97 -2.59 11.89
C ILE A 164 2.45 -1.47 12.82
N GLN A 165 1.88 -1.82 13.98
CA GLN A 165 1.43 -0.84 14.98
C GLN A 165 2.56 -0.01 15.61
N ASP A 166 3.82 -0.47 15.56
CA ASP A 166 5.01 0.24 16.04
C ASP A 166 5.57 1.21 14.98
N GLU A 167 5.05 1.16 13.75
CA GLU A 167 5.44 2.02 12.64
C GLU A 167 4.68 3.37 12.67
N PRO A 168 5.17 4.41 11.97
CA PRO A 168 4.44 5.67 11.80
C PRO A 168 3.03 5.50 11.22
N ALA A 169 2.18 6.52 11.38
CA ALA A 169 0.80 6.44 10.93
C ALA A 169 0.65 6.18 9.41
N GLU A 170 1.61 6.61 8.59
CA GLU A 170 1.64 6.35 7.15
C GLU A 170 1.68 4.85 6.78
N TYR A 171 2.22 4.02 7.68
CA TYR A 171 2.42 2.58 7.49
C TYR A 171 1.21 1.76 7.97
N GLN A 172 0.37 2.33 8.83
CA GLN A 172 -0.68 1.59 9.54
C GLN A 172 -1.96 1.38 8.70
N GLY A 173 -2.07 2.01 7.54
CA GLY A 173 -3.26 1.98 6.68
C GLY A 173 -3.55 0.69 5.93
N TYR A 174 -2.77 -0.36 6.17
CA TYR A 174 -2.82 -1.61 5.41
C TYR A 174 -4.16 -2.35 5.51
N LEU A 175 -4.87 -2.26 6.65
CA LEU A 175 -6.19 -2.86 6.80
C LEU A 175 -7.27 -2.08 6.04
N ALA A 176 -7.21 -0.74 6.04
CA ALA A 176 -8.13 0.09 5.27
C ALA A 176 -7.98 -0.19 3.76
N VAL A 177 -6.73 -0.22 3.28
CA VAL A 177 -6.41 -0.64 1.90
C VAL A 177 -6.93 -2.06 1.62
N GLY A 178 -6.73 -2.98 2.56
CA GLY A 178 -7.20 -4.36 2.43
C GLY A 178 -8.71 -4.51 2.41
N GLN A 179 -9.45 -3.66 3.13
CA GLN A 179 -10.90 -3.60 3.03
C GLN A 179 -11.31 -3.13 1.64
N TRP A 180 -10.72 -2.09 1.08
CA TRP A 180 -11.07 -1.65 -0.28
C TRP A 180 -10.75 -2.71 -1.35
N ALA A 181 -9.64 -3.43 -1.16
CA ALA A 181 -9.28 -4.57 -1.99
C ALA A 181 -10.23 -5.77 -1.79
N GLY A 182 -10.69 -6.03 -0.56
CA GLY A 182 -11.58 -7.13 -0.20
C GLY A 182 -13.06 -6.88 -0.54
N TRP A 183 -13.44 -5.61 -0.77
CA TRP A 183 -14.73 -5.28 -1.38
C TRP A 183 -14.72 -5.50 -2.89
N TRP A 184 -13.57 -5.83 -3.50
CA TRP A 184 -13.56 -6.48 -4.79
C TRP A 184 -14.14 -7.88 -4.58
N PRO A 185 -15.29 -8.18 -5.16
CA PRO A 185 -16.04 -9.35 -4.76
C PRO A 185 -15.25 -10.62 -5.09
N SER A 186 -14.97 -11.40 -4.05
CA SER A 186 -14.31 -12.70 -4.19
C SER A 186 -15.18 -13.59 -5.07
N THR A 187 -14.55 -14.36 -5.96
CA THR A 187 -15.22 -15.14 -7.02
C THR A 187 -16.08 -16.31 -6.50
N GLU A 188 -16.33 -16.42 -5.19
CA GLU A 188 -17.00 -17.57 -4.59
C GLU A 188 -18.51 -17.59 -4.87
N ASP A 189 -19.20 -16.44 -4.89
CA ASP A 189 -20.66 -16.38 -5.10
C ASP A 189 -21.05 -15.46 -6.26
N GLY A 190 -20.73 -15.90 -7.49
CA GLY A 190 -20.81 -15.16 -8.77
C GLY A 190 -22.12 -14.44 -9.15
N THR A 191 -23.19 -14.50 -8.36
CA THR A 191 -24.49 -13.88 -8.67
C THR A 191 -24.72 -12.49 -8.07
N ASP A 192 -23.99 -12.09 -7.02
CA ASP A 192 -24.05 -10.72 -6.46
C ASP A 192 -22.88 -9.82 -6.88
N LEU A 193 -21.95 -10.37 -7.67
CA LEU A 193 -20.69 -9.73 -8.05
C LEU A 193 -20.85 -8.43 -8.84
N ILE A 194 -21.80 -8.38 -9.78
CA ILE A 194 -22.04 -7.21 -10.63
C ILE A 194 -22.73 -6.10 -9.84
N ARG A 195 -23.65 -6.44 -8.93
CA ARG A 195 -24.30 -5.47 -8.03
C ARG A 195 -23.35 -4.98 -6.97
N ALA A 196 -22.53 -5.85 -6.39
CA ALA A 196 -21.48 -5.49 -5.43
C ALA A 196 -20.39 -4.64 -6.07
N ALA A 197 -19.92 -4.98 -7.28
CA ALA A 197 -18.98 -4.15 -8.03
C ALA A 197 -19.58 -2.79 -8.42
N HIS A 198 -20.84 -2.74 -8.85
CA HIS A 198 -21.53 -1.49 -9.20
C HIS A 198 -21.88 -0.64 -7.96
N PHE A 199 -22.20 -1.28 -6.82
CA PHE A 199 -22.44 -0.63 -5.53
C PHE A 199 -21.13 -0.19 -4.86
N TRP A 200 -20.04 -0.96 -5.00
CA TRP A 200 -18.69 -0.58 -4.62
C TRP A 200 -18.22 0.61 -5.44
N PHE A 201 -18.38 0.54 -6.76
CA PHE A 201 -18.13 1.66 -7.67
C PHE A 201 -18.94 2.86 -7.18
N ARG A 202 -20.25 2.74 -7.04
CA ARG A 202 -21.09 3.85 -6.59
C ARG A 202 -20.71 4.37 -5.19
N GLY A 203 -20.50 3.52 -4.20
CA GLY A 203 -20.26 3.86 -2.79
C GLY A 203 -18.87 4.45 -2.52
N PHE A 204 -17.83 3.80 -3.04
CA PHE A 204 -16.46 4.33 -3.03
C PHE A 204 -16.39 5.67 -3.77
N PHE A 205 -17.08 5.81 -4.90
CA PHE A 205 -17.07 7.07 -5.67
C PHE A 205 -18.01 8.16 -5.14
N THR A 206 -19.14 7.83 -4.50
CA THR A 206 -19.96 8.84 -3.80
C THR A 206 -19.27 9.35 -2.55
N GLY A 207 -18.51 8.51 -1.83
CA GLY A 207 -17.72 8.94 -0.67
C GLY A 207 -16.51 9.80 -1.03
N LEU A 208 -15.93 9.62 -2.22
CA LEU A 208 -14.87 10.48 -2.77
C LEU A 208 -15.41 11.72 -3.52
N GLY A 209 -16.71 12.01 -3.43
CA GLY A 209 -17.32 13.24 -3.94
C GLY A 209 -17.73 13.21 -5.42
N GLY A 210 -17.70 12.06 -6.11
CA GLY A 210 -18.37 11.74 -7.40
C GLY A 210 -18.08 12.59 -8.65
N ARG A 211 -17.65 13.84 -8.52
CA ARG A 211 -17.55 14.87 -9.56
C ARG A 211 -16.11 15.17 -9.98
N ARG A 212 -15.11 14.60 -9.30
CA ARG A 212 -13.67 14.89 -9.50
C ARG A 212 -12.81 13.67 -9.82
N LEU A 213 -13.41 12.54 -10.23
CA LEU A 213 -12.61 11.39 -10.61
C LEU A 213 -11.91 11.66 -11.96
N PRO A 214 -10.57 11.52 -12.03
CA PRO A 214 -9.88 11.62 -13.30
C PRO A 214 -10.42 10.56 -14.28
N ARG A 215 -10.72 10.98 -15.53
CA ARG A 215 -11.32 10.09 -16.54
C ARG A 215 -10.52 8.81 -16.81
N TRP A 216 -9.20 8.86 -16.63
CA TRP A 216 -8.36 7.68 -16.80
C TRP A 216 -8.57 6.66 -15.69
N VAL A 217 -8.82 7.06 -14.43
CA VAL A 217 -9.14 6.12 -13.34
C VAL A 217 -10.44 5.39 -13.66
N TYR A 218 -11.45 6.13 -14.12
CA TYR A 218 -12.71 5.55 -14.60
C TYR A 218 -12.45 4.53 -15.71
N ARG A 219 -11.65 4.91 -16.72
CA ARG A 219 -11.31 4.03 -17.83
C ARG A 219 -10.59 2.76 -17.38
N GLU A 220 -9.60 2.86 -16.49
CA GLU A 220 -8.84 1.70 -16.01
C GLU A 220 -9.71 0.73 -15.22
N LEU A 221 -10.59 1.26 -14.37
CA LEU A 221 -11.55 0.46 -13.62
C LEU A 221 -12.59 -0.16 -14.56
N TRP A 222 -13.08 0.60 -15.54
CA TRP A 222 -14.00 0.13 -16.56
C TRP A 222 -13.37 -0.96 -17.44
N GLU A 223 -12.11 -0.81 -17.85
CA GLU A 223 -11.35 -1.82 -18.58
C GLU A 223 -11.13 -3.08 -17.74
N THR A 224 -10.86 -2.93 -16.44
CA THR A 224 -10.74 -4.06 -15.51
C THR A 224 -12.08 -4.78 -15.35
N TYR A 225 -13.16 -4.01 -15.23
CA TYR A 225 -14.54 -4.51 -15.19
C TYR A 225 -14.95 -5.19 -16.50
N GLU A 226 -14.64 -4.59 -17.66
CA GLU A 226 -14.89 -5.18 -18.98
C GLU A 226 -14.08 -6.46 -19.19
N ALA A 227 -12.79 -6.47 -18.84
CA ALA A 227 -11.95 -7.65 -18.96
C ALA A 227 -12.48 -8.79 -18.08
N PHE A 228 -12.92 -8.46 -16.87
CA PHE A 228 -13.60 -9.36 -15.97
C PHE A 228 -14.90 -9.91 -16.60
N ILE A 229 -15.78 -9.04 -17.09
CA ILE A 229 -17.02 -9.41 -17.76
C ILE A 229 -16.75 -10.29 -19.00
N ARG A 230 -15.80 -9.94 -19.86
CA ARG A 230 -15.43 -10.71 -21.05
C ARG A 230 -14.84 -12.07 -20.71
N ARG A 231 -14.11 -12.18 -19.60
CA ARG A 231 -13.64 -13.48 -19.08
C ARG A 231 -14.82 -14.33 -18.63
N TRP A 232 -15.79 -13.74 -17.94
CA TRP A 232 -17.03 -14.42 -17.54
C TRP A 232 -17.90 -14.83 -18.72
N TYR A 233 -18.12 -13.97 -19.71
CA TYR A 233 -18.86 -14.32 -20.92
C TYR A 233 -18.18 -15.47 -21.67
N ARG A 234 -16.85 -15.51 -21.74
CA ARG A 234 -16.14 -16.66 -22.32
C ARG A 234 -16.36 -17.97 -21.54
N ILE A 235 -16.44 -17.90 -20.21
CA ILE A 235 -16.76 -19.07 -19.37
C ILE A 235 -18.21 -19.55 -19.62
N LEU A 236 -19.14 -18.60 -19.78
CA LEU A 236 -20.55 -18.89 -20.10
C LEU A 236 -20.73 -19.43 -21.53
N GLU A 237 -19.98 -18.92 -22.50
CA GLU A 237 -19.96 -19.38 -23.90
C GLU A 237 -19.43 -20.82 -24.06
N TRP A 238 -18.61 -21.30 -23.11
CA TRP A 238 -18.11 -22.68 -23.08
C TRP A 238 -19.18 -23.70 -22.62
N GLY A 239 -20.43 -23.28 -22.50
CA GLY A 239 -21.56 -24.18 -22.28
C GLY A 239 -21.66 -24.70 -20.85
N PHE A 240 -21.05 -24.04 -19.87
CA PHE A 240 -21.39 -24.29 -18.46
C PHE A 240 -22.80 -23.75 -18.21
N PRO A 241 -23.83 -24.60 -18.04
CA PRO A 241 -25.14 -24.12 -17.62
C PRO A 241 -24.93 -23.47 -16.25
N VAL A 242 -25.49 -22.30 -16.00
CA VAL A 242 -25.50 -21.70 -14.66
C VAL A 242 -26.15 -22.70 -13.69
N PRO A 243 -25.43 -23.35 -12.76
CA PRO A 243 -26.05 -24.22 -11.76
C PRO A 243 -26.12 -23.48 -10.42
N PRO A 244 -27.23 -23.53 -9.68
CA PRO A 244 -27.33 -22.90 -8.35
C PRO A 244 -26.51 -23.61 -7.26
N LEU A 245 -25.66 -24.59 -7.59
CA LEU A 245 -24.96 -25.47 -6.63
C LEU A 245 -23.62 -25.99 -7.19
N LEU A 246 -22.61 -25.14 -7.32
CA LEU A 246 -21.22 -25.60 -7.45
C LEU A 246 -20.50 -25.40 -6.11
N PRO A 247 -20.34 -26.44 -5.27
CA PRO A 247 -19.38 -26.39 -4.19
C PRO A 247 -17.98 -26.56 -4.80
N ILE A 248 -17.08 -25.63 -4.50
CA ILE A 248 -15.64 -25.89 -4.38
C ILE A 248 -15.03 -26.47 -5.67
N LEU A 249 -14.99 -25.69 -6.74
CA LEU A 249 -13.78 -25.73 -7.56
C LEU A 249 -12.77 -24.82 -6.86
N PRO A 250 -11.62 -25.33 -6.38
CA PRO A 250 -10.57 -24.43 -5.95
C PRO A 250 -10.14 -23.72 -7.22
N LEU A 251 -10.60 -22.48 -7.41
CA LEU A 251 -9.90 -21.47 -8.18
C LEU A 251 -8.60 -21.17 -7.42
N ASN A 252 -7.74 -22.18 -7.31
CA ASN A 252 -6.31 -22.05 -7.11
C ASN A 252 -5.75 -21.44 -8.41
N SER A 253 -6.20 -20.24 -8.77
CA SER A 253 -5.30 -19.36 -9.48
C SER A 253 -4.28 -18.90 -8.44
N THR A 254 -3.22 -19.68 -8.34
CA THR A 254 -1.90 -19.25 -7.82
C THR A 254 -1.38 -17.98 -8.52
N GLN A 255 -2.11 -17.45 -9.51
CA GLN A 255 -1.98 -16.11 -10.03
C GLN A 255 -2.98 -15.16 -9.34
N ILE A 256 -2.62 -14.73 -8.13
CA ILE A 256 -3.21 -13.58 -7.45
C ILE A 256 -3.30 -12.41 -8.44
N LYS A 257 -4.50 -12.05 -8.92
CA LYS A 257 -4.75 -10.78 -9.63
C LYS A 257 -6.01 -10.04 -9.18
N ASP A 258 -6.96 -10.71 -8.54
CA ASP A 258 -8.26 -10.09 -8.23
C ASP A 258 -8.24 -9.20 -6.97
N GLY A 259 -7.26 -9.36 -6.07
CA GLY A 259 -7.07 -8.45 -4.94
C GLY A 259 -6.21 -7.22 -5.22
N LEU A 260 -5.41 -7.21 -6.30
CA LEU A 260 -4.34 -6.22 -6.52
C LEU A 260 -4.79 -4.92 -7.19
N VAL A 261 -6.09 -4.67 -7.34
CA VAL A 261 -6.61 -3.51 -8.08
C VAL A 261 -6.02 -2.18 -7.57
N PRO A 262 -6.00 -1.87 -6.26
CA PRO A 262 -5.39 -0.63 -5.76
C PRO A 262 -3.91 -0.50 -6.15
N VAL A 263 -3.17 -1.61 -6.10
CA VAL A 263 -1.75 -1.66 -6.50
C VAL A 263 -1.58 -1.47 -8.01
N GLN A 264 -2.43 -2.05 -8.84
CA GLN A 264 -2.36 -1.87 -10.29
C GLN A 264 -2.68 -0.44 -10.71
N ILE A 265 -3.68 0.19 -10.07
CA ILE A 265 -4.02 1.60 -10.31
C ILE A 265 -2.84 2.48 -9.92
N TRP A 266 -2.25 2.26 -8.75
CA TRP A 266 -1.08 2.98 -8.28
C TRP A 266 0.12 2.84 -9.25
N ARG A 267 0.44 1.61 -9.66
CA ARG A 267 1.51 1.32 -10.63
C ARG A 267 1.29 2.01 -11.97
N ARG A 268 0.07 1.96 -12.49
CA ARG A 268 -0.27 2.62 -13.77
C ARG A 268 -0.21 4.13 -13.66
N ALA A 269 -0.61 4.69 -12.51
CA ALA A 269 -0.49 6.11 -12.23
C ALA A 269 0.98 6.56 -12.27
N LYS A 270 1.89 5.81 -11.63
CA LYS A 270 3.35 6.05 -11.69
C LYS A 270 3.89 5.92 -13.11
N ALA A 271 3.57 4.82 -13.81
CA ALA A 271 4.07 4.53 -15.16
C ALA A 271 3.67 5.59 -16.19
N ARG A 272 2.50 6.20 -16.01
CA ARG A 272 1.98 7.25 -16.91
C ARG A 272 2.27 8.66 -16.40
N ASN A 273 3.05 8.81 -15.33
CA ASN A 273 3.35 10.09 -14.67
C ASN A 273 2.09 10.89 -14.32
N LEU A 274 1.00 10.20 -13.97
CA LEU A 274 -0.28 10.83 -13.66
C LEU A 274 -0.27 11.48 -12.28
N LEU A 275 0.66 11.07 -11.41
CA LEU A 275 0.79 11.60 -10.04
C LEU A 275 1.22 13.07 -9.98
N THR A 276 1.70 13.65 -11.07
CA THR A 276 2.10 15.07 -11.13
C THR A 276 0.97 16.02 -11.52
N GLU A 277 -0.17 15.51 -12.00
CA GLU A 277 -1.32 16.33 -12.41
C GLU A 277 -2.16 16.72 -11.18
N ASP A 278 -2.57 17.98 -11.07
CA ASP A 278 -3.27 18.51 -9.87
C ASP A 278 -4.56 17.75 -9.54
N GLU A 279 -5.35 17.38 -10.55
CA GLU A 279 -6.58 16.59 -10.36
C GLU A 279 -6.30 15.22 -9.75
N ASN A 280 -5.22 14.56 -10.20
CA ASN A 280 -4.81 13.26 -9.68
C ASN A 280 -4.22 13.39 -8.27
N ARG A 281 -3.43 14.44 -8.01
CA ARG A 281 -2.91 14.72 -6.67
C ARG A 281 -4.02 14.88 -5.65
N TRP A 282 -5.07 15.62 -5.99
CA TRP A 282 -6.24 15.79 -5.12
C TRP A 282 -6.93 14.45 -4.84
N PHE A 283 -7.13 13.61 -5.87
CA PHE A 283 -7.69 12.27 -5.73
C PHE A 283 -6.85 11.41 -4.76
N TRP A 284 -5.54 11.33 -4.96
CA TRP A 284 -4.66 10.53 -4.10
C TRP A 284 -4.55 11.09 -2.68
N ALA A 285 -4.61 12.42 -2.51
CA ALA A 285 -4.64 13.04 -1.20
C ALA A 285 -5.94 12.77 -0.44
N ARG A 286 -7.09 12.73 -1.13
CA ARG A 286 -8.37 12.27 -0.55
C ARG A 286 -8.33 10.80 -0.19
N LEU A 287 -7.73 9.96 -1.05
CA LEU A 287 -7.55 8.55 -0.75
C LEU A 287 -6.71 8.35 0.52
N ALA A 288 -5.57 9.02 0.62
CA ALA A 288 -4.71 9.00 1.79
C ALA A 288 -5.44 9.45 3.07
N GLU A 289 -6.20 10.54 2.99
CA GLU A 289 -7.05 11.01 4.09
C GLU A 289 -8.05 9.95 4.53
N ARG A 290 -8.69 9.27 3.58
CA ARG A 290 -9.64 8.19 3.88
C ARG A 290 -8.96 6.96 4.50
N VAL A 291 -7.74 6.61 4.05
CA VAL A 291 -6.92 5.56 4.68
C VAL A 291 -6.73 5.87 6.16
N LEU A 292 -6.29 7.10 6.48
CA LEU A 292 -6.06 7.50 7.86
C LEU A 292 -7.35 7.51 8.70
N GLU A 293 -8.45 8.02 8.14
CA GLU A 293 -9.76 7.99 8.82
C GLU A 293 -10.19 6.59 9.21
N GLU A 294 -10.10 5.63 8.30
CA GLU A 294 -10.53 4.24 8.56
C GLU A 294 -9.58 3.51 9.50
N THR A 295 -8.31 3.90 9.52
CA THR A 295 -7.27 3.29 10.37
C THR A 295 -7.34 3.79 11.81
N PHE A 296 -7.63 5.08 12.00
CA PHE A 296 -7.63 5.75 13.30
C PHE A 296 -9.03 6.17 13.78
N ALA A 297 -10.06 5.60 13.13
CA ALA A 297 -11.48 5.67 13.44
C ALA A 297 -11.83 5.14 14.84
#